data_AF-A0AAD6J4N2-F1
#
_entry.id   AF-A0AAD6J4N2-F1
#
_cell.length_a   1.000
_cell.length_b   1.000
_cell.length_c   1.000
_cell.angle_alpha   90.00
_cell.angle_beta   90.00
_cell.angle_gamma   90.00
#
_symmetry.space_group_name_H-M   'P 1'
#
loop_
_entity.id
_entity.type
_entity.pdbx_description
1 polymer ?
#
loop_
_entity_poly.entity_id
_entity_poly.type
_entity_poly.pdbx_seq_one_letter_code
_entity_poly.pdbx_strand_id
1 'polypeptide(L)'
;MKFSLLPLLAVATSASPIMNLSPRSASGCFAITSFYNSGSPHSISARVSFNLNDAATGLYASCFASQSIQPSIATTPFPTACNDTSVVFGVEVKTGVPGYWLTIAHLTNGNKTVDTGSFWLGADIQRFDNPSGNPNGDYDYLNVPTSFSVGYNQYTQA
;
A
#
# COMPACT_ATOMS: atom_id res chain seq x y z
N MET A 1 49.59 22.08 -43.50
CA MET A 1 48.28 21.41 -43.62
C MET A 1 47.36 22.00 -42.55
N LYS A 2 46.25 22.62 -42.97
CA LYS A 2 45.21 23.16 -42.07
C LYS A 2 44.37 21.99 -41.54
N PHE A 3 44.14 21.93 -40.24
CA PHE A 3 43.06 21.12 -39.66
C PHE A 3 42.18 21.99 -38.75
N SER A 4 40.88 21.90 -39.02
CA SER A 4 39.77 22.64 -38.44
C SER A 4 39.41 22.23 -37.02
N LEU A 5 38.71 23.16 -36.35
CA LEU A 5 38.02 23.05 -35.06
C LEU A 5 37.11 21.83 -34.90
N LEU A 6 36.90 21.40 -33.66
CA LEU A 6 35.54 21.26 -33.08
C LEU A 6 35.58 21.32 -31.54
N PRO A 7 34.65 22.04 -30.88
CA PRO A 7 34.54 22.10 -29.42
C PRO A 7 33.77 20.87 -28.91
N LEU A 8 34.26 20.23 -27.85
CA LEU A 8 33.45 19.26 -27.12
C LEU A 8 32.42 20.01 -26.26
N LEU A 9 31.15 19.84 -26.62
CA LEU A 9 29.99 20.22 -25.81
C LEU A 9 30.01 19.42 -24.48
N ALA A 10 29.95 20.13 -23.37
CA ALA A 10 29.69 19.56 -22.06
C ALA A 10 28.23 19.10 -21.96
N VAL A 11 28.00 17.87 -21.49
CA VAL A 11 26.69 17.40 -21.03
C VAL A 11 26.75 17.34 -19.51
N ALA A 12 26.19 18.36 -18.86
CA ALA A 12 25.91 18.29 -17.43
C ALA A 12 24.62 17.48 -17.23
N THR A 13 24.74 16.26 -16.75
CA THR A 13 23.59 15.48 -16.28
C THR A 13 23.17 16.03 -14.91
N SER A 14 22.13 16.85 -14.88
CA SER A 14 21.45 17.19 -13.64
C SER A 14 20.70 15.96 -13.13
N ALA A 15 21.28 15.23 -12.19
CA ALA A 15 20.55 14.28 -11.38
C ALA A 15 19.63 15.08 -10.43
N SER A 16 18.33 15.06 -10.69
CA SER A 16 17.35 15.60 -9.76
C SER A 16 17.40 14.79 -8.45
N PRO A 17 17.45 15.44 -7.27
CA PRO A 17 17.36 14.70 -6.01
C PRO A 17 16.00 14.00 -5.93
N ILE A 18 16.02 12.70 -5.68
CA ILE A 18 14.84 11.92 -5.29
C ILE A 18 14.38 12.49 -3.96
N MET A 19 13.40 13.40 -4.01
CA MET A 19 12.69 13.85 -2.81
C MET A 19 11.98 12.62 -2.23
N ASN A 20 12.48 12.15 -1.10
CA ASN A 20 11.83 11.17 -0.25
C ASN A 20 10.55 11.80 0.30
N LEU A 21 9.46 11.72 -0.47
CA LEU A 21 8.13 12.15 -0.08
C LEU A 21 7.60 11.13 0.94
N SER A 22 7.94 11.33 2.21
CA SER A 22 7.14 10.74 3.28
C SER A 22 5.75 11.36 3.16
N PRO A 23 4.68 10.59 2.91
CA PRO A 23 3.34 11.15 2.78
C PRO A 23 2.97 11.81 4.11
N ARG A 24 2.95 13.14 4.12
CA ARG A 24 2.48 13.92 5.25
C ARG A 24 0.96 13.74 5.27
N SER A 25 0.40 13.08 6.29
CA SER A 25 -1.05 13.01 6.49
C SER A 25 -1.59 14.45 6.48
N ALA A 26 -2.36 14.78 5.44
CA ALA A 26 -3.12 16.01 5.38
C ALA A 26 -4.47 15.76 6.09
N SER A 27 -5.10 16.82 6.60
CA SER A 27 -6.47 16.72 7.14
C SER A 27 -7.38 16.04 6.11
N GLY A 28 -8.15 15.02 6.52
CA GLY A 28 -8.99 14.25 5.61
C GLY A 28 -8.27 13.09 4.90
N CYS A 29 -7.11 12.65 5.39
CA CYS A 29 -6.37 11.52 4.82
C CYS A 29 -5.78 10.57 5.88
N PHE A 30 -5.94 9.27 5.63
CA PHE A 30 -5.15 8.23 6.28
C PHE A 30 -3.79 8.10 5.58
N ALA A 31 -2.69 8.33 6.29
CA ALA A 31 -1.36 8.00 5.82
C ALA A 31 -1.07 6.53 6.08
N ILE A 32 -0.82 5.79 5.01
CA ILE A 32 -0.48 4.37 5.03
C ILE A 32 1.03 4.25 4.89
N THR A 33 1.63 3.44 5.75
CA THR A 33 3.07 3.16 5.76
C THR A 33 3.34 1.68 5.99
N SER A 34 4.53 1.22 5.60
CA SER A 34 4.92 -0.19 5.69
C SER A 34 3.91 -1.14 5.05
N PHE A 35 3.21 -0.68 4.00
CA PHE A 35 2.27 -1.52 3.29
C PHE A 35 3.01 -2.68 2.64
N TYR A 36 2.53 -3.89 2.88
CA TYR A 36 2.92 -5.07 2.13
C TYR A 36 1.69 -5.95 1.90
N ASN A 37 1.65 -6.60 0.74
CA ASN A 37 0.71 -7.68 0.45
C ASN A 37 1.46 -8.75 -0.36
N SER A 38 1.81 -9.85 0.31
CA SER A 38 2.67 -10.87 -0.29
C SER A 38 2.48 -12.24 0.34
N GLY A 39 2.92 -13.26 -0.39
CA GLY A 39 3.26 -14.55 0.18
C GLY A 39 4.45 -14.52 1.11
N SER A 40 4.84 -15.70 1.56
CA SER A 40 6.06 -15.94 2.33
C SER A 40 6.80 -17.12 1.74
N PRO A 41 8.15 -17.10 1.72
CA PRO A 41 8.95 -18.26 1.36
C PRO A 41 8.54 -19.49 2.18
N HIS A 42 8.53 -20.64 1.53
CA HIS A 42 8.23 -21.95 2.13
C HIS A 42 6.86 -22.00 2.82
N SER A 43 5.91 -21.18 2.36
CA SER A 43 4.59 -21.06 2.96
C SER A 43 3.49 -20.99 1.92
N ILE A 44 2.34 -21.55 2.26
CA ILE A 44 1.08 -21.32 1.54
C ILE A 44 0.34 -20.11 2.11
N SER A 45 0.96 -19.32 2.99
CA SER A 45 0.33 -18.16 3.59
C SER A 45 0.65 -16.89 2.82
N ALA A 46 -0.40 -16.13 2.51
CA ALA A 46 -0.34 -14.75 2.06
C ALA A 46 -0.77 -13.83 3.21
N ARG A 47 -0.20 -12.62 3.25
CA ARG A 47 -0.52 -11.63 4.28
C ARG A 47 -0.57 -10.23 3.69
N VAL A 48 -1.51 -9.44 4.20
CA VAL A 48 -1.55 -8.00 4.03
C VAL A 48 -1.30 -7.33 5.37
N SER A 49 -0.48 -6.28 5.39
CA SER A 49 -0.34 -5.42 6.55
C SER A 49 0.10 -4.03 6.19
N PHE A 50 -0.22 -3.09 7.07
CA PHE A 50 0.21 -1.71 7.00
C PHE A 50 0.01 -1.04 8.35
N ASN A 51 0.68 0.10 8.55
CA ASN A 51 0.36 1.04 9.61
C ASN A 51 -0.42 2.21 9.02
N LEU A 52 -1.40 2.67 9.77
CA LEU A 52 -2.25 3.81 9.47
C LEU A 52 -1.97 4.91 10.49
N ASN A 53 -1.88 6.14 10.01
CA ASN A 53 -1.83 7.34 10.82
C ASN A 53 -2.79 8.40 10.25
N ASP A 54 -3.59 9.04 11.11
CA ASP A 54 -4.27 10.29 10.76
C ASP A 54 -3.83 11.39 11.73
N ALA A 55 -3.05 12.34 11.18
CA ALA A 55 -2.47 13.42 11.97
C ALA A 55 -3.51 14.42 12.47
N ALA A 56 -4.69 14.51 11.84
CA ALA A 56 -5.75 15.42 12.25
C ALA A 56 -6.44 14.94 13.54
N THR A 57 -6.57 13.63 13.70
CA THR A 57 -7.20 13.00 14.88
C THR A 57 -6.21 12.44 15.88
N GLY A 58 -4.92 12.35 15.51
CA GLY A 58 -3.89 11.69 16.30
C GLY A 58 -4.01 10.16 16.30
N LEU A 59 -4.78 9.59 15.38
CA LEU A 59 -5.01 8.16 15.25
C LEU A 59 -3.74 7.45 14.77
N TYR A 60 -3.45 6.30 15.38
CA TYR A 60 -2.45 5.36 14.90
C TYR A 60 -2.94 3.92 15.06
N ALA A 61 -2.94 3.13 13.99
CA ALA A 61 -3.36 1.74 14.00
C ALA A 61 -2.47 0.86 13.11
N SER A 62 -2.23 -0.38 13.54
CA SER A 62 -1.58 -1.43 12.76
C SER A 62 -2.61 -2.44 12.31
N CYS A 63 -2.69 -2.67 11.01
CA CYS A 63 -3.68 -3.53 10.37
C CYS A 63 -2.99 -4.76 9.77
N PHE A 64 -3.57 -5.94 9.97
CA PHE A 64 -3.00 -7.20 9.53
C PHE A 64 -4.10 -8.22 9.21
N ALA A 65 -3.95 -8.95 8.11
CA ALA A 65 -4.72 -10.15 7.83
C ALA A 65 -3.85 -11.17 7.09
N SER A 66 -4.17 -12.45 7.26
CA SER A 66 -3.47 -13.55 6.59
C SER A 66 -4.45 -14.61 6.09
N GLN A 67 -4.14 -15.20 4.94
CA GLN A 67 -4.89 -16.31 4.36
C GLN A 67 -3.95 -17.45 3.98
N SER A 68 -4.47 -18.67 3.99
CA SER A 68 -3.77 -19.86 3.49
C SER A 68 -4.20 -20.13 2.05
N ILE A 69 -3.48 -19.57 1.07
CA ILE A 69 -3.83 -19.54 -0.37
C ILE A 69 -2.59 -19.59 -1.28
N GLN A 70 -2.80 -20.02 -2.53
CA GLN A 70 -1.85 -19.92 -3.65
C GLN A 70 -2.64 -19.61 -4.93
N PRO A 71 -2.29 -18.60 -5.76
CA PRO A 71 -1.20 -17.63 -5.60
C PRO A 71 -1.42 -16.68 -4.40
N SER A 72 -0.35 -15.99 -3.99
CA SER A 72 -0.19 -15.49 -2.63
C SER A 72 -0.45 -13.98 -2.44
N ILE A 73 -1.51 -13.45 -3.06
CA ILE A 73 -2.00 -12.10 -2.75
C ILE A 73 -3.18 -12.19 -1.78
N ALA A 74 -2.99 -11.68 -0.57
CA ALA A 74 -4.00 -11.73 0.47
C ALA A 74 -5.15 -10.76 0.16
N THR A 75 -6.38 -11.25 0.31
CA THR A 75 -7.58 -10.42 0.45
C THR A 75 -8.02 -10.43 1.92
N THR A 76 -8.99 -9.61 2.29
CA THR A 76 -9.71 -9.74 3.56
C THR A 76 -11.04 -9.00 3.45
N PRO A 77 -12.15 -9.56 3.95
CA PRO A 77 -13.45 -8.90 3.83
C PRO A 77 -13.46 -7.60 4.62
N PHE A 78 -14.19 -6.61 4.11
CA PHE A 78 -14.56 -5.46 4.93
C PHE A 78 -15.81 -5.81 5.77
N PRO A 79 -15.85 -5.54 7.09
CA PRO A 79 -14.77 -5.00 7.93
C PRO A 79 -13.89 -6.08 8.58
N THR A 80 -12.58 -5.92 8.49
CA THR A 80 -11.56 -6.63 9.30
C THR A 80 -10.97 -5.64 10.30
N ALA A 81 -10.97 -5.96 11.60
CA ALA A 81 -10.44 -5.05 12.61
C ALA A 81 -8.90 -4.95 12.55
N CYS A 82 -8.39 -3.74 12.76
CA CYS A 82 -6.98 -3.52 13.08
C CYS A 82 -6.72 -3.76 14.58
N ASN A 83 -5.49 -3.52 15.05
CA ASN A 83 -5.18 -3.61 16.48
C ASN A 83 -5.99 -2.60 17.34
N ASP A 84 -6.28 -1.43 16.78
CA ASP A 84 -7.29 -0.50 17.28
C ASP A 84 -8.65 -0.92 16.70
N THR A 85 -9.56 -1.33 17.59
CA THR A 85 -10.88 -1.85 17.21
C THR A 85 -11.82 -0.78 16.64
N SER A 86 -11.47 0.50 16.76
CA SER A 86 -12.17 1.59 16.08
C SER A 86 -11.78 1.68 14.60
N VAL A 87 -10.69 1.05 14.17
CA VAL A 87 -10.22 1.04 12.78
C VAL A 87 -10.50 -0.32 12.16
N VAL A 88 -11.14 -0.31 11.01
CA VAL A 88 -11.43 -1.50 10.21
C VAL A 88 -10.95 -1.31 8.78
N PHE A 89 -10.55 -2.40 8.14
CA PHE A 89 -10.09 -2.39 6.76
C PHE A 89 -10.60 -3.59 5.97
N GLY A 90 -10.48 -3.52 4.66
CA GLY A 90 -10.76 -4.60 3.71
C GLY A 90 -9.83 -4.52 2.53
N VAL A 91 -9.42 -5.67 2.01
CA VAL A 91 -8.70 -5.77 0.73
C VAL A 91 -9.46 -6.71 -0.17
N GLU A 92 -10.08 -6.16 -1.21
CA GLU A 92 -11.06 -6.87 -2.02
C GLU A 92 -10.75 -6.73 -3.52
N VAL A 93 -11.09 -7.75 -4.29
CA VAL A 93 -11.11 -7.71 -5.76
C VAL A 93 -12.55 -7.45 -6.19
N LYS A 94 -12.78 -6.39 -6.97
CA LYS A 94 -14.12 -6.07 -7.47
C LYS A 94 -14.35 -6.72 -8.83
N THR A 95 -15.51 -7.35 -9.00
CA THR A 95 -15.90 -7.94 -10.29
C THR A 95 -16.01 -6.84 -11.36
N GLY A 96 -15.42 -7.08 -12.53
CA GLY A 96 -15.47 -6.15 -13.66
C GLY A 96 -14.42 -5.02 -13.66
N VAL A 97 -13.65 -4.85 -12.57
CA VAL A 97 -12.50 -3.93 -12.53
C VAL A 97 -11.27 -4.69 -12.03
N PRO A 98 -10.36 -5.13 -12.93
CA PRO A 98 -9.27 -6.03 -12.57
C PRO A 98 -8.26 -5.36 -11.65
N GLY A 99 -8.11 -5.86 -10.42
CA GLY A 99 -7.13 -5.43 -9.41
C GLY A 99 -7.72 -5.31 -7.99
N TYR A 100 -6.91 -4.81 -7.07
CA TYR A 100 -7.18 -4.83 -5.63
C TYR A 100 -7.55 -3.45 -5.10
N TRP A 101 -8.55 -3.40 -4.22
CA TRP A 101 -8.97 -2.21 -3.52
C TRP A 101 -8.68 -2.34 -2.03
N LEU A 102 -8.05 -1.33 -1.44
CA LEU A 102 -8.01 -1.15 0.00
C LEU A 102 -9.16 -0.24 0.41
N THR A 103 -9.98 -0.67 1.35
CA THR A 103 -11.00 0.16 2.00
C THR A 103 -10.68 0.26 3.48
N ILE A 104 -10.82 1.45 4.06
CA ILE A 104 -10.48 1.75 5.45
C ILE A 104 -11.62 2.56 6.04
N ALA A 105 -12.00 2.26 7.28
CA ALA A 105 -12.88 3.11 8.06
C ALA A 105 -12.36 3.27 9.50
N HIS A 106 -12.53 4.48 10.03
CA HIS A 106 -12.31 4.80 11.45
C HIS A 106 -13.65 5.22 12.07
N LEU A 107 -14.06 4.51 13.11
CA LEU A 107 -15.32 4.66 13.81
C LEU A 107 -15.11 5.45 15.10
N THR A 108 -15.70 6.63 15.20
CA THR A 108 -15.61 7.48 16.38
C THR A 108 -16.99 7.80 16.95
N ASN A 109 -17.01 8.46 18.12
CA ASN A 109 -18.26 8.92 18.76
C ASN A 109 -19.27 7.78 19.01
N GLY A 110 -18.80 6.64 19.53
CA GLY A 110 -19.64 5.46 19.77
C GLY A 110 -20.22 4.87 18.48
N ASN A 111 -19.41 4.79 17.42
CA ASN A 111 -19.76 4.33 16.08
C ASN A 111 -20.78 5.21 15.33
N LYS A 112 -20.99 6.45 15.77
CA LYS A 112 -21.88 7.41 15.11
C LYS A 112 -21.16 8.22 14.03
N THR A 113 -19.85 8.37 14.13
CA THR A 113 -19.05 9.08 13.13
C THR A 113 -18.12 8.10 12.44
N VAL A 114 -18.08 8.14 11.12
CA VAL A 114 -17.28 7.25 10.28
C VAL A 114 -16.46 8.08 9.31
N ASP A 115 -15.15 7.97 9.41
CA ASP A 115 -14.20 8.45 8.41
C ASP A 115 -13.86 7.27 7.50
N THR A 116 -14.23 7.32 6.21
CA THR A 116 -14.04 6.18 5.29
C THR A 116 -13.41 6.59 3.96
N GLY A 117 -12.47 5.78 3.48
CA GLY A 117 -11.74 6.00 2.25
C GLY A 117 -11.38 4.70 1.55
N SER A 118 -11.19 4.77 0.23
CA SER A 118 -10.73 3.64 -0.57
C SER A 118 -9.56 4.05 -1.48
N PHE A 119 -8.65 3.10 -1.72
CA PHE A 119 -7.48 3.28 -2.56
C PHE A 119 -7.34 2.12 -3.54
N TRP A 120 -7.03 2.46 -4.79
CA TRP A 120 -6.75 1.47 -5.83
C TRP A 120 -5.30 0.99 -5.71
N LEU A 121 -5.12 -0.25 -5.27
CA LEU A 121 -3.79 -0.85 -5.13
C LEU A 121 -3.24 -1.37 -6.47
N GLY A 122 -4.05 -1.40 -7.52
CA GLY A 122 -3.65 -1.91 -8.83
C GLY A 122 -3.83 -3.41 -8.99
N ALA A 123 -3.38 -3.93 -10.13
CA ALA A 123 -3.39 -5.34 -10.49
C ALA A 123 -1.98 -5.88 -10.80
N ASP A 124 -0.94 -5.08 -10.56
CA ASP A 124 0.44 -5.44 -10.87
C ASP A 124 0.96 -6.43 -9.83
N ILE A 125 0.96 -7.72 -10.19
CA ILE A 125 1.47 -8.81 -9.37
C ILE A 125 2.86 -9.17 -9.90
N GLN A 126 3.84 -9.13 -9.00
CA GLN A 126 5.20 -9.55 -9.29
C GLN A 126 5.55 -10.80 -8.51
N ARG A 127 6.49 -11.57 -9.06
CA ARG A 127 7.04 -12.77 -8.44
C ARG A 127 8.40 -12.46 -7.85
N PHE A 128 8.62 -12.90 -6.62
CA PHE A 128 9.95 -13.04 -6.05
C PHE A 128 10.46 -14.45 -6.36
N ASP A 129 11.57 -14.54 -7.09
CA ASP A 129 12.24 -15.80 -7.36
C ASP A 129 13.38 -16.01 -6.34
N ASN A 130 13.33 -17.14 -5.64
CA ASN A 130 14.30 -17.49 -4.63
C ASN A 130 15.70 -17.69 -5.25
N PRO A 131 16.73 -16.94 -4.81
CA PRO A 131 18.08 -17.03 -5.37
C PRO A 131 18.74 -18.40 -5.26
N SER A 132 18.28 -19.25 -4.33
CA SER A 132 18.79 -20.63 -4.19
C SER A 132 18.28 -21.60 -5.27
N GLY A 133 17.34 -21.17 -6.11
CA GLY A 133 16.70 -22.03 -7.12
C GLY A 133 15.69 -23.03 -6.56
N ASN A 134 15.42 -23.00 -5.25
CA ASN A 134 14.36 -23.81 -4.65
C ASN A 134 13.00 -23.12 -4.86
N PRO A 135 12.10 -23.66 -5.72
CA PRO A 135 10.85 -23.02 -6.09
C PRO A 135 9.88 -22.87 -4.90
N ASN A 136 10.09 -23.63 -3.82
CA ASN A 136 9.30 -23.46 -2.60
C ASN A 136 9.57 -22.14 -1.89
N GLY A 137 10.63 -21.42 -2.24
CA GLY A 137 10.92 -20.09 -1.71
C GLY A 137 10.32 -18.95 -2.54
N ASP A 138 9.73 -19.26 -3.69
CA ASP A 138 9.14 -18.26 -4.57
C ASP A 138 7.79 -17.83 -4.02
N TYR A 139 7.43 -16.57 -4.22
CA TYR A 139 6.13 -16.04 -3.82
C TYR A 139 5.70 -14.86 -4.68
N ASP A 140 4.41 -14.60 -4.73
CA ASP A 140 3.85 -13.45 -5.42
C ASP A 140 3.63 -12.31 -4.42
N TYR A 141 3.72 -11.08 -4.91
CA TYR A 141 3.44 -9.87 -4.15
C TYR A 141 2.80 -8.80 -5.02
N LEU A 142 1.99 -7.94 -4.39
CA LEU A 142 1.38 -6.82 -5.05
C LEU A 142 2.41 -5.69 -5.15
N ASN A 143 2.76 -5.28 -6.37
CA ASN A 143 3.73 -4.22 -6.62
C ASN A 143 3.06 -2.84 -6.48
N VAL A 144 2.95 -2.38 -5.25
CA VAL A 144 2.36 -1.10 -4.87
C VAL A 144 3.33 -0.37 -3.93
N PRO A 145 3.37 0.97 -3.93
CA PRO A 145 4.19 1.72 -2.97
C PRO A 145 3.93 1.28 -1.53
N THR A 146 4.99 1.14 -0.75
CA THR A 146 4.89 0.78 0.68
C THR A 146 4.33 1.92 1.53
N SER A 147 4.25 3.13 0.97
CA SER A 147 3.65 4.30 1.63
C SER A 147 2.81 5.10 0.64
N PHE A 148 1.59 5.46 1.03
CA PHE A 148 0.66 6.25 0.24
C PHE A 148 -0.39 6.90 1.15
N SER A 149 -1.25 7.75 0.57
CA SER A 149 -2.31 8.46 1.30
C SER A 149 -3.68 8.04 0.78
N VAL A 150 -4.62 7.80 1.70
CA VAL A 150 -6.01 7.48 1.39
C VAL A 150 -6.89 8.61 1.88
N GLY A 151 -7.44 9.39 0.94
CA GLY A 151 -8.44 10.40 1.28
C GLY A 151 -9.71 9.75 1.82
N TYR A 152 -10.30 10.34 2.85
CA TYR A 152 -11.53 9.86 3.44
C TYR A 152 -12.62 10.93 3.46
N ASN A 153 -13.87 10.48 3.46
CA ASN A 153 -15.03 11.32 3.75
C ASN A 153 -15.53 10.99 5.15
N GLN A 154 -15.97 12.02 5.88
CA GLN A 154 -16.60 11.87 7.18
C GLN A 154 -18.13 11.82 7.02
N TYR A 155 -18.76 10.88 7.70
CA TYR A 155 -20.21 10.82 7.88
C TYR A 155 -20.53 10.72 9.37
N THR A 156 -21.50 11.51 9.83
CA THR A 156 -22.03 11.42 11.20
C THR A 156 -23.51 11.09 11.13
N GLN A 157 -23.91 9.99 11.78
CA GLN A 157 -25.30 9.61 11.99
C GLN A 157 -25.99 10.66 12.88
N ALA A 158 -27.15 11.14 12.43
CA ALA A 158 -27.99 12.09 13.15
C ALA A 158 -28.68 11.46 14.38
#